data_AF-A0AAF0JA44-F1
#
_entry.id   AF-A0AAF0JA44-F1
#
_cell.length_a   1.000
_cell.length_b   1.000
_cell.length_c   1.000
_cell.angle_alpha   90.00
_cell.angle_beta   90.00
_cell.angle_gamma   90.00
#
_symmetry.space_group_name_H-M   'P 1'
#
loop_
_entity.id
_entity.type
_entity.pdbx_description
1 polymer ?
#
loop_
_entity_poly.entity_id
_entity_poly.type
_entity_poly.pdbx_seq_one_letter_code
_entity_poly.pdbx_strand_id
1 'polypeptide(L)'
;MTLGWVGVLLVRGALGASALLALPWLLGEVNYVSLEPGTSAGDSFALPRVAHARARSEGRAQEYVLAVRRQLNISSAMFCVAFEESVMLFALVLLEHAYGNTPWIAANWRLSLPAVLALIVLGLPLGACFLLCFRHGSRSAWLTTRSAATSALFVGWCWAFLRVPLPSTVVPSTAGVLGSVLARTGVIGITLIAVLSGSAAAGAICDSYELITIRQRRRWRECDVASAQASFDRACSDLHQSQATAAQLADELAQGAPRSAWRFWSRSAKDRELAALQTEIIGLEAMATTMRSDLEMLQAHERRARYQRTALGKLVLVSGHVFSVYCVFRVAQCMLNLVFFGYRGTSPDFVSTCLAHAMRMLGVDIDVALWAPRIGFLFVGALIVMRMRVLLGTLSALIRSVSTGISAQLLVLFTAQVLCIYTLAALIQLHASVGNARAHPSALLASLPEFQRVFGALFDGVFLLAALLTGAYRWFAWQADLAS
;
A
#
# COMPACT_ATOMS: atom_id res chain seq x y z
N MET A 1 -8.83 -36.10 -21.39
CA MET A 1 -9.53 -35.37 -20.30
C MET A 1 -8.71 -35.35 -19.01
N THR A 2 -8.17 -36.47 -18.54
CA THR A 2 -7.39 -36.57 -17.28
C THR A 2 -6.10 -35.74 -17.25
N LEU A 3 -5.34 -35.66 -18.35
CA LEU A 3 -4.11 -34.86 -18.43
C LEU A 3 -4.32 -33.35 -18.18
N GLY A 4 -5.43 -32.78 -18.64
CA GLY A 4 -5.76 -31.37 -18.42
C GLY A 4 -6.07 -31.07 -16.94
N TRP A 5 -6.81 -31.98 -16.28
CA TRP A 5 -7.11 -31.87 -14.84
C TRP A 5 -5.87 -32.02 -13.97
N VAL A 6 -5.00 -32.98 -14.30
CA VAL A 6 -3.71 -33.17 -13.59
C VAL A 6 -2.82 -31.94 -13.79
N GLY A 7 -2.77 -31.37 -14.99
CA GLY A 7 -2.06 -30.12 -15.26
C GLY A 7 -2.57 -28.94 -14.42
N VAL A 8 -3.89 -28.75 -14.32
CA VAL A 8 -4.49 -27.70 -13.48
C VAL A 8 -4.21 -27.94 -11.99
N LEU A 9 -4.26 -29.18 -11.50
CA LEU A 9 -3.94 -29.51 -10.11
C LEU A 9 -2.45 -29.28 -9.79
N LEU A 10 -1.55 -29.56 -10.74
CA LEU A 10 -0.12 -29.26 -10.61
C LEU A 10 0.14 -27.76 -10.60
N VAL A 11 -0.55 -26.99 -11.45
CA VAL A 11 -0.48 -25.52 -11.47
C VAL A 11 -1.01 -24.95 -10.15
N ARG A 12 -2.14 -25.46 -9.63
CA ARG A 12 -2.67 -25.12 -8.31
C ARG A 12 -1.67 -25.37 -7.20
N GLY A 13 -1.07 -26.56 -7.16
CA GLY A 13 -0.03 -26.91 -6.19
C GLY A 13 1.22 -26.01 -6.28
N ALA A 14 1.66 -25.69 -7.49
CA ALA A 14 2.81 -24.80 -7.72
C ALA A 14 2.51 -23.34 -7.31
N LEU A 15 1.30 -22.86 -7.58
CA LEU A 15 0.86 -21.51 -7.18
C LEU A 15 0.72 -21.41 -5.66
N GLY A 16 0.13 -22.42 -5.01
CA GLY A 16 0.08 -22.52 -3.55
C GLY A 16 1.47 -22.52 -2.91
N ALA A 17 2.43 -23.26 -3.48
CA ALA A 17 3.82 -23.25 -3.03
C ALA A 17 4.49 -21.87 -3.21
N SER A 18 4.21 -21.18 -4.32
CA SER A 18 4.73 -19.82 -4.56
C SER A 18 4.18 -18.79 -3.57
N ALA A 19 2.90 -18.90 -3.18
CA ALA A 19 2.29 -18.05 -2.16
C ALA A 19 2.90 -18.29 -0.77
N LEU A 20 3.20 -19.56 -0.44
CA LEU A 20 3.89 -19.94 0.80
C LEU A 20 5.32 -19.39 0.86
N LEU A 21 6.00 -19.27 -0.28
CA LEU A 21 7.34 -18.66 -0.36
C LEU A 21 7.30 -17.12 -0.25
N ALA A 22 6.20 -16.48 -0.62
CA ALA A 22 6.03 -15.02 -0.53
C ALA A 22 5.60 -14.53 0.87
N LEU A 23 4.98 -15.41 1.68
CA LEU A 23 4.50 -15.12 3.04
C LEU A 23 5.57 -14.55 4.00
N PRO A 24 6.81 -15.07 4.06
CA PRO A 24 7.86 -14.55 4.93
C PRO A 24 8.30 -13.12 4.57
N TRP A 25 8.29 -12.80 3.28
CA TRP A 25 8.62 -11.45 2.79
C TRP A 25 7.52 -10.47 3.22
N LEU A 26 6.26 -10.85 3.05
CA LEU A 26 5.09 -10.04 3.43
C LEU A 26 5.02 -9.82 4.95
N LEU A 27 5.19 -10.87 5.76
CA LEU A 27 5.21 -10.78 7.22
C LEU A 27 6.46 -10.04 7.73
N GLY A 28 7.59 -10.15 7.02
CA GLY A 28 8.82 -9.43 7.32
C GLY A 28 8.69 -7.92 7.12
N GLU A 29 8.08 -7.47 6.01
CA GLU A 29 7.77 -6.05 5.80
C GLU A 29 6.76 -5.52 6.83
N VAL A 30 5.75 -6.32 7.16
CA VAL A 30 4.72 -5.95 8.15
C VAL A 30 5.29 -5.81 9.56
N ASN A 31 6.16 -6.72 9.99
CA ASN A 31 6.78 -6.66 11.32
C ASN A 31 7.84 -5.56 11.41
N TYR A 32 8.53 -5.24 10.30
CA TYR A 32 9.45 -4.10 10.24
C TYR A 32 8.71 -2.76 10.43
N VAL A 33 7.45 -2.72 9.99
CA VAL A 33 6.54 -1.57 10.08
C VAL A 33 5.88 -1.44 11.46
N SER A 34 5.72 -2.53 12.21
CA SER A 34 5.07 -2.54 13.54
C SER A 34 6.04 -2.38 14.71
N LEU A 35 7.28 -1.93 14.49
CA LEU A 35 8.25 -1.78 15.58
C LEU A 35 7.90 -0.57 16.46
N GLU A 36 7.35 -0.87 17.63
CA GLU A 36 7.40 -0.03 18.83
C GLU A 36 8.85 0.43 19.10
N PRO A 37 9.06 1.65 19.62
CA PRO A 37 10.38 2.11 20.00
C PRO A 37 10.89 1.24 21.17
N GLY A 38 11.87 0.38 20.88
CA GLY A 38 12.58 -0.37 21.90
C GLY A 38 13.21 0.59 22.91
N THR A 39 12.81 0.42 24.16
CA THR A 39 13.41 1.03 25.34
C THR A 39 14.87 0.58 25.48
N SER A 40 15.80 1.41 25.03
CA SER A 40 17.20 1.32 25.46
C SER A 40 17.66 2.71 25.90
N ALA A 41 17.39 3.01 27.16
CA ALA A 41 17.75 4.24 27.88
C ALA A 41 19.26 4.31 28.22
N GLY A 42 20.14 3.94 27.29
CA GLY A 42 21.57 3.78 27.57
C GLY A 42 22.52 4.75 26.86
N ASP A 43 22.20 5.19 25.64
CA ASP A 43 23.13 5.99 24.81
C ASP A 43 22.39 7.17 24.16
N SER A 44 21.96 8.14 24.97
CA SER A 44 21.07 9.21 24.52
C SER A 44 21.70 10.22 23.55
N PHE A 45 22.99 10.14 23.23
CA PHE A 45 23.68 11.11 22.35
C PHE A 45 24.52 10.52 21.20
N ALA A 46 24.50 9.21 21.00
CA ALA A 46 25.10 8.63 19.79
C ALA A 46 24.09 8.65 18.62
N LEU A 47 24.50 9.19 17.48
CA LEU A 47 23.75 9.02 16.23
C LEU A 47 23.68 7.51 15.88
N PRO A 48 22.50 6.95 15.57
CA PRO A 48 22.40 5.55 15.20
C PRO A 48 23.21 5.29 13.92
N ARG A 49 24.29 4.49 14.05
CA ARG A 49 24.99 3.93 12.91
C ARG A 49 24.02 2.99 12.20
N VAL A 50 23.66 3.36 10.97
CA VAL A 50 22.80 2.59 10.07
C VAL A 50 23.43 1.20 9.89
N ALA A 51 22.96 0.23 10.66
CA ALA A 51 23.33 -1.16 10.46
C ALA A 51 22.86 -1.56 9.05
N HIS A 52 23.82 -1.90 8.19
CA HIS A 52 23.57 -2.40 6.85
C HIS A 52 22.61 -3.60 6.91
N ALA A 53 21.39 -3.41 6.40
CA ALA A 53 20.41 -4.48 6.15
C ALA A 53 20.87 -5.46 5.04
N ARG A 54 22.17 -5.52 4.71
CA ARG A 54 22.72 -6.27 3.57
C ARG A 54 23.64 -7.42 3.94
N ALA A 55 23.96 -7.63 5.23
CA ALA A 55 24.96 -8.61 5.65
C ALA A 55 24.37 -9.81 6.42
N ARG A 56 23.20 -10.33 6.02
CA ARG A 56 22.58 -11.50 6.69
C ARG A 56 21.90 -12.45 5.69
N SER A 57 22.57 -12.72 4.56
CA SER A 57 22.00 -13.47 3.42
C SER A 57 22.66 -14.82 3.12
N GLU A 58 23.38 -15.44 4.06
CA GLU A 58 23.93 -16.78 3.84
C GLU A 58 23.62 -17.68 5.04
N GLY A 59 22.73 -18.66 4.82
CA GLY A 59 22.48 -19.75 5.78
C GLY A 59 21.02 -20.04 6.16
N ARG A 60 20.00 -19.46 5.50
CA ARG A 60 18.66 -19.39 6.11
C ARG A 60 17.52 -20.13 5.40
N ALA A 61 17.76 -20.86 4.31
CA ALA A 61 16.70 -21.59 3.60
C ALA A 61 15.99 -22.65 4.48
N GLN A 62 16.73 -23.35 5.34
CA GLN A 62 16.16 -24.36 6.25
C GLN A 62 15.41 -23.75 7.44
N GLU A 63 15.89 -22.64 8.01
CA GLU A 63 15.16 -21.92 9.07
C GLU A 63 13.87 -21.27 8.55
N TYR A 64 13.86 -20.77 7.31
CA TYR A 64 12.66 -20.19 6.69
C TYR A 64 11.55 -21.23 6.51
N VAL A 65 11.87 -22.44 6.06
CA VAL A 65 10.87 -23.52 5.89
C VAL A 65 10.27 -23.95 7.23
N LEU A 66 11.09 -24.04 8.28
CA LEU A 66 10.65 -24.40 9.63
C LEU A 66 9.82 -23.29 10.30
N ALA A 67 10.17 -22.02 10.07
CA ALA A 67 9.38 -20.86 10.50
C ALA A 67 8.04 -20.75 9.77
N VAL A 68 7.99 -21.02 8.47
CA VAL A 68 6.76 -21.07 7.66
C VAL A 68 5.81 -22.17 8.16
N ARG A 69 6.33 -23.36 8.46
CA ARG A 69 5.54 -24.49 8.99
C ARG A 69 4.96 -24.20 10.39
N ARG A 70 5.65 -23.39 11.20
CA ARG A 70 5.20 -22.98 12.55
C ARG A 70 4.20 -21.81 12.54
N GLN A 71 4.06 -21.09 11.41
CA GLN A 71 3.20 -19.91 11.25
C GLN A 71 2.04 -20.11 10.26
N LEU A 72 1.66 -21.37 9.96
CA LEU A 72 0.46 -21.72 9.21
C LEU A 72 -0.81 -21.40 10.04
N ASN A 73 -1.04 -20.10 10.23
CA ASN A 73 -2.25 -19.55 10.79
C ASN A 73 -3.37 -19.64 9.74
N ILE A 74 -4.61 -19.72 10.21
CA ILE A 74 -5.80 -19.77 9.35
C ILE A 74 -5.82 -18.58 8.37
N SER A 75 -5.39 -17.39 8.79
CA SER A 75 -5.27 -16.21 7.94
C SER A 75 -4.27 -16.37 6.78
N SER A 76 -3.12 -16.99 7.04
CA SER A 76 -2.11 -17.27 6.02
C SER A 76 -2.62 -18.30 5.01
N ALA A 77 -3.35 -19.32 5.47
CA ALA A 77 -3.97 -20.31 4.58
C ALA A 77 -5.05 -19.66 3.69
N MET A 78 -5.90 -18.81 4.26
CA MET A 78 -6.91 -18.05 3.51
C MET A 78 -6.28 -17.12 2.48
N PHE A 79 -5.15 -16.48 2.80
CA PHE A 79 -4.39 -15.68 1.84
C PHE A 79 -3.84 -16.54 0.70
N CYS A 80 -3.26 -17.72 0.98
CA CYS A 80 -2.76 -18.61 -0.06
C CYS A 80 -3.88 -19.07 -1.02
N VAL A 81 -5.02 -19.48 -0.48
CA VAL A 81 -6.18 -19.89 -1.30
C VAL A 81 -6.72 -18.72 -2.12
N ALA A 82 -6.83 -17.53 -1.51
CA ALA A 82 -7.23 -16.31 -2.20
C ALA A 82 -6.30 -15.95 -3.36
N PHE A 83 -4.98 -16.07 -3.15
CA PHE A 83 -3.97 -15.84 -4.17
C PHE A 83 -4.02 -16.88 -5.28
N GLU A 84 -4.11 -18.16 -4.93
CA GLU A 84 -4.20 -19.27 -5.87
C GLU A 84 -5.41 -19.13 -6.79
N GLU A 85 -6.61 -18.95 -6.21
CA GLU A 85 -7.86 -18.82 -6.98
C GLU A 85 -7.87 -17.56 -7.85
N SER A 86 -7.28 -16.47 -7.35
CA SER A 86 -7.09 -15.22 -8.11
C SER A 86 -6.23 -15.40 -9.36
N VAL A 87 -5.08 -16.08 -9.23
CA VAL A 87 -4.18 -16.35 -10.36
C VAL A 87 -4.80 -17.39 -11.30
N MET A 88 -5.50 -18.39 -10.76
CA MET A 88 -6.18 -19.42 -11.54
C MET A 88 -7.24 -18.81 -12.47
N LEU A 89 -8.05 -17.86 -12.00
CA LEU A 89 -9.04 -17.19 -12.84
C LEU A 89 -8.40 -16.45 -14.04
N PHE A 90 -7.29 -15.74 -13.82
CA PHE A 90 -6.56 -15.10 -14.91
C PHE A 90 -5.94 -16.13 -15.87
N ALA A 91 -5.33 -17.18 -15.34
CA ALA A 91 -4.75 -18.24 -16.14
C ALA A 91 -5.81 -18.93 -17.01
N LEU A 92 -7.02 -19.16 -16.50
CA LEU A 92 -8.12 -19.74 -17.26
C LEU A 92 -8.53 -18.87 -18.45
N VAL A 93 -8.60 -17.55 -18.29
CA VAL A 93 -8.92 -16.64 -19.41
C VAL A 93 -7.81 -16.64 -20.47
N LEU A 94 -6.55 -16.68 -20.04
CA LEU A 94 -5.41 -16.80 -20.97
C LEU A 94 -5.41 -18.17 -21.70
N LEU A 95 -5.75 -19.25 -20.99
CA LEU A 95 -5.84 -20.59 -21.56
C LEU A 95 -7.01 -20.73 -22.53
N GLU A 96 -8.16 -20.12 -22.25
CA GLU A 96 -9.27 -20.05 -23.20
C GLU A 96 -8.85 -19.32 -24.48
N HIS A 97 -8.08 -18.24 -24.34
CA HIS A 97 -7.56 -17.51 -25.49
C HIS A 97 -6.57 -18.33 -26.32
N ALA A 98 -5.72 -19.14 -25.67
CA ALA A 98 -4.69 -19.93 -26.34
C ALA A 98 -5.21 -21.25 -26.94
N TYR A 99 -6.12 -21.94 -26.23
CA TYR A 99 -6.55 -23.31 -26.56
C TYR A 99 -8.04 -23.43 -26.91
N GLY A 100 -8.80 -22.34 -26.85
CA GLY A 100 -10.25 -22.32 -27.11
C GLY A 100 -11.10 -22.87 -25.95
N ASN A 101 -12.40 -22.95 -26.18
CA ASN A 101 -13.38 -23.38 -25.18
C ASN A 101 -13.34 -24.91 -25.00
N THR A 102 -12.65 -25.37 -23.96
CA THR A 102 -12.60 -26.79 -23.58
C THR A 102 -13.37 -27.04 -22.27
N PRO A 103 -13.97 -28.23 -22.09
CA PRO A 103 -14.87 -28.51 -20.96
C PRO A 103 -14.18 -28.45 -19.60
N TRP A 104 -12.87 -28.72 -19.53
CA TRP A 104 -12.10 -28.65 -18.28
C TRP A 104 -11.80 -27.21 -17.85
N ILE A 105 -11.59 -26.29 -18.80
CA ILE A 105 -11.44 -24.85 -18.51
C ILE A 105 -12.77 -24.32 -17.96
N ALA A 106 -13.88 -24.63 -18.62
CA ALA A 106 -15.22 -24.23 -18.18
C ALA A 106 -15.59 -24.81 -16.81
N ALA A 107 -15.21 -26.07 -16.53
CA ALA A 107 -15.44 -26.68 -15.23
C ALA A 107 -14.63 -25.99 -14.11
N ASN A 108 -13.36 -25.67 -14.36
CA ASN A 108 -12.53 -24.98 -13.37
C ASN A 108 -12.98 -23.53 -13.17
N TRP A 109 -13.45 -22.85 -14.22
CA TRP A 109 -14.07 -21.52 -14.10
C TRP A 109 -15.31 -21.55 -13.20
N ARG A 110 -16.19 -22.56 -13.39
CA ARG A 110 -17.39 -22.78 -12.56
C ARG A 110 -17.07 -23.10 -11.09
N LEU A 111 -15.85 -23.54 -10.78
CA LEU A 111 -15.39 -23.77 -9.42
C LEU A 111 -14.70 -22.53 -8.83
N SER A 112 -13.74 -21.96 -9.56
CA SER A 112 -12.93 -20.84 -9.09
C SER A 112 -13.72 -19.54 -8.92
N LEU A 113 -14.65 -19.24 -9.82
CA LEU A 113 -15.44 -18.00 -9.75
C LEU A 113 -16.32 -17.94 -8.48
N PRO A 114 -17.15 -18.95 -8.16
CA PRO A 114 -17.87 -18.95 -6.89
C PRO A 114 -16.96 -19.09 -5.68
N ALA A 115 -15.81 -19.76 -5.78
CA ALA A 115 -14.84 -19.85 -4.68
C ALA A 115 -14.28 -18.46 -4.31
N VAL A 116 -13.86 -17.65 -5.31
CA VAL A 116 -13.41 -16.27 -5.09
C VAL A 116 -14.52 -15.40 -4.54
N LEU A 117 -15.76 -15.52 -5.06
CA LEU A 117 -16.91 -14.79 -4.52
C LEU A 117 -17.21 -15.17 -3.06
N ALA A 118 -17.15 -16.46 -2.72
CA ALA A 118 -17.34 -16.93 -1.35
C ALA A 118 -16.24 -16.43 -0.42
N LEU A 119 -14.98 -16.38 -0.88
CA LEU A 119 -13.87 -15.80 -0.12
C LEU A 119 -14.08 -14.31 0.16
N ILE A 120 -14.50 -13.53 -0.85
CA ILE A 120 -14.71 -12.08 -0.71
C ILE A 120 -15.89 -11.77 0.22
N VAL A 121 -17.01 -12.48 0.06
CA VAL A 121 -18.26 -12.14 0.74
C VAL A 121 -18.33 -12.75 2.14
N LEU A 122 -17.81 -13.97 2.31
CA LEU A 122 -17.96 -14.75 3.54
C LEU A 122 -16.60 -15.01 4.19
N GLY A 123 -15.67 -15.67 3.51
CA GLY A 123 -14.45 -16.21 4.11
C GLY A 123 -13.59 -15.13 4.80
N LEU A 124 -13.05 -14.21 4.00
CA LEU A 124 -12.13 -13.16 4.46
C LEU A 124 -12.76 -12.19 5.47
N PRO A 125 -14.00 -11.68 5.29
CA PRO A 125 -14.63 -10.85 6.31
C PRO A 125 -14.91 -11.62 7.62
N LEU A 126 -15.30 -12.89 7.57
CA LEU A 126 -15.41 -13.73 8.77
C LEU A 126 -14.07 -13.84 9.51
N GLY A 127 -12.98 -14.10 8.77
CA GLY A 127 -11.63 -14.16 9.34
C GLY A 127 -11.21 -12.84 9.99
N ALA A 128 -11.56 -11.71 9.38
CA ALA A 128 -11.27 -10.39 9.92
C ALA A 128 -12.08 -10.10 11.20
N CYS A 129 -13.39 -10.36 11.20
CA CYS A 129 -14.24 -10.22 12.39
C CYS A 129 -13.75 -11.11 13.53
N PHE A 130 -13.35 -12.35 13.23
CA PHE A 130 -12.82 -13.28 14.22
C PHE A 130 -11.53 -12.76 14.85
N LEU A 131 -10.56 -12.30 14.05
CA LEU A 131 -9.29 -11.78 14.57
C LEU A 131 -9.43 -10.45 15.34
N LEU A 132 -10.43 -9.62 14.99
CA LEU A 132 -10.73 -8.39 15.74
C LEU A 132 -11.28 -8.69 17.15
N CYS A 133 -12.15 -9.69 17.27
CA CYS A 133 -12.77 -10.04 18.54
C CYS A 133 -11.94 -11.01 19.40
N PHE A 134 -11.11 -11.86 18.78
CA PHE A 134 -10.25 -12.84 19.45
C PHE A 134 -8.78 -12.40 19.41
N ARG A 135 -8.47 -11.27 20.07
CA ARG A 135 -7.07 -10.82 20.26
C ARG A 135 -6.35 -11.76 21.25
N HIS A 136 -5.19 -12.27 20.86
CA HIS A 136 -4.37 -13.24 21.61
C HIS A 136 -4.11 -12.73 23.05
N GLY A 137 -4.54 -13.48 24.07
CA GLY A 137 -4.09 -13.26 25.47
C GLY A 137 -5.14 -13.06 26.57
N SER A 138 -6.45 -13.04 26.28
CA SER A 138 -7.46 -12.78 27.33
C SER A 138 -8.30 -14.03 27.68
N ARG A 139 -8.11 -14.52 28.92
CA ARG A 139 -8.68 -15.75 29.51
C ARG A 139 -10.23 -15.74 29.60
N SER A 140 -10.82 -16.77 28.98
CA SER A 140 -12.07 -17.50 29.25
C SER A 140 -13.41 -16.79 29.54
N ALA A 141 -13.50 -15.75 30.37
CA ALA A 141 -14.80 -15.29 30.90
C ALA A 141 -15.72 -14.58 29.89
N TRP A 142 -15.21 -14.19 28.71
CA TRP A 142 -15.94 -13.38 27.72
C TRP A 142 -16.08 -14.07 26.36
N LEU A 143 -15.93 -15.39 26.30
CA LEU A 143 -16.00 -16.18 25.06
C LEU A 143 -17.36 -16.04 24.35
N THR A 144 -18.46 -16.08 25.10
CA THR A 144 -19.83 -15.93 24.58
C THR A 144 -20.08 -14.51 24.06
N THR A 145 -19.71 -13.50 24.84
CA THR A 145 -19.84 -12.08 24.44
C THR A 145 -19.00 -11.75 23.20
N ARG A 146 -17.80 -12.32 23.08
CA ARG A 146 -16.93 -12.14 21.89
C ARG A 146 -17.44 -12.89 20.66
N SER A 147 -17.98 -14.09 20.83
CA SER A 147 -18.63 -14.82 19.74
C SER A 147 -19.88 -14.07 19.24
N ALA A 148 -20.67 -13.52 20.16
CA ALA A 148 -21.81 -12.67 19.82
C ALA A 148 -21.37 -11.38 19.11
N ALA A 149 -20.29 -10.73 19.57
CA ALA A 149 -19.72 -9.56 18.91
C ALA A 149 -19.19 -9.88 17.50
N THR A 150 -18.49 -11.00 17.33
CA THR A 150 -18.01 -11.47 16.01
C THR A 150 -19.17 -11.70 15.06
N SER A 151 -20.21 -12.38 15.55
CA SER A 151 -21.43 -12.66 14.78
C SER A 151 -22.17 -11.37 14.43
N ALA A 152 -22.29 -10.42 15.35
CA ALA A 152 -22.92 -9.14 15.11
C ALA A 152 -22.16 -8.31 14.06
N LEU A 153 -20.83 -8.26 14.13
CA LEU A 153 -19.99 -7.58 13.13
C LEU A 153 -20.15 -8.23 11.74
N PHE A 154 -20.17 -9.56 11.69
CA PHE A 154 -20.35 -10.28 10.43
C PHE A 154 -21.76 -10.11 9.85
N VAL A 155 -22.80 -10.14 10.68
CA VAL A 155 -24.18 -9.85 10.25
C VAL A 155 -24.29 -8.40 9.78
N GLY A 156 -23.64 -7.46 10.47
CA GLY A 156 -23.55 -6.06 10.04
C GLY A 156 -22.88 -5.92 8.67
N TRP A 157 -21.79 -6.65 8.43
CA TRP A 157 -21.12 -6.72 7.12
C TRP A 157 -22.05 -7.29 6.04
N CYS A 158 -22.69 -8.43 6.29
CA CYS A 158 -23.65 -9.03 5.35
C CYS A 158 -24.81 -8.08 5.05
N TRP A 159 -25.34 -7.41 6.06
CA TRP A 159 -26.40 -6.42 5.89
C TRP A 159 -25.94 -5.23 5.03
N ALA A 160 -24.75 -4.70 5.30
CA ALA A 160 -24.15 -3.62 4.49
C ALA A 160 -23.91 -4.07 3.03
N PHE A 161 -23.42 -5.30 2.83
CA PHE A 161 -23.21 -5.89 1.51
C PHE A 161 -24.53 -6.04 0.73
N LEU A 162 -25.61 -6.48 1.38
CA LEU A 162 -26.93 -6.61 0.75
C LEU A 162 -27.57 -5.25 0.41
N ARG A 163 -27.18 -4.18 1.11
CA ARG A 163 -27.62 -2.80 0.83
C ARG A 163 -26.93 -2.17 -0.36
N VAL A 164 -25.88 -2.78 -0.91
CA VAL A 164 -25.23 -2.28 -2.13
C VAL A 164 -26.24 -2.34 -3.29
N PRO A 165 -26.51 -1.19 -3.95
CA PRO A 165 -27.51 -1.12 -5.00
C PRO A 165 -27.11 -2.01 -6.18
N LEU A 166 -28.09 -2.76 -6.68
CA LEU A 166 -27.92 -3.51 -7.92
C LEU A 166 -28.00 -2.51 -9.08
N PRO A 167 -27.08 -2.60 -10.07
CA PRO A 167 -27.21 -1.79 -11.27
C PRO A 167 -28.54 -2.12 -11.97
N SER A 168 -29.22 -1.09 -12.49
CA SER A 168 -30.56 -1.16 -13.09
C SER A 168 -30.67 -2.09 -14.32
N THR A 169 -29.53 -2.60 -14.80
CA THR A 169 -29.44 -3.59 -15.87
C THR A 169 -29.57 -5.04 -15.38
N VAL A 170 -29.56 -5.29 -14.06
CA VAL A 170 -29.83 -6.61 -13.47
C VAL A 170 -31.31 -6.73 -13.18
N VAL A 171 -32.03 -7.55 -13.96
CA VAL A 171 -33.33 -8.05 -13.51
C VAL A 171 -33.06 -9.28 -12.61
N PRO A 172 -33.52 -9.31 -11.35
CA PRO A 172 -33.26 -10.42 -10.43
C PRO A 172 -33.74 -11.79 -10.97
N SER A 173 -34.72 -11.78 -11.86
CA SER A 173 -35.32 -12.96 -12.48
C SER A 173 -34.40 -13.67 -13.49
N THR A 174 -33.39 -13.00 -14.06
CA THR A 174 -32.55 -13.55 -15.14
C THR A 174 -31.13 -13.90 -14.72
N ALA A 175 -30.60 -13.33 -13.64
CA ALA A 175 -29.19 -13.48 -13.25
C ALA A 175 -28.91 -14.55 -12.16
N GLY A 176 -29.96 -15.07 -11.50
CA GLY A 176 -29.82 -15.97 -10.35
C GLY A 176 -29.11 -15.34 -9.14
N VAL A 177 -28.98 -16.09 -8.04
CA VAL A 177 -28.34 -15.63 -6.80
C VAL A 177 -26.87 -15.26 -7.04
N LEU A 178 -26.16 -16.07 -7.81
CA LEU A 178 -24.74 -15.90 -8.12
C LEU A 178 -24.47 -14.61 -8.93
N GLY A 179 -25.31 -14.29 -9.91
CA GLY A 179 -25.18 -13.07 -10.70
C GLY A 179 -25.46 -11.80 -9.89
N SER A 180 -26.41 -11.86 -8.94
CA SER A 180 -26.69 -10.75 -8.01
C SER A 180 -25.52 -10.49 -7.05
N VAL A 181 -24.94 -11.54 -6.48
CA VAL A 181 -23.75 -11.43 -5.61
C VAL A 181 -22.55 -10.91 -6.40
N LEU A 182 -22.31 -11.44 -7.61
CA LEU A 182 -21.26 -10.99 -8.50
C LEU A 182 -21.40 -9.49 -8.85
N ALA A 183 -22.62 -9.02 -9.17
CA ALA A 183 -22.87 -7.62 -9.48
C ALA A 183 -22.52 -6.70 -8.31
N ARG A 184 -22.96 -7.04 -7.09
CA ARG A 184 -22.65 -6.28 -5.87
C ARG A 184 -21.16 -6.27 -5.55
N THR A 185 -20.51 -7.42 -5.64
CA THR A 185 -19.05 -7.53 -5.45
C THR A 185 -18.30 -6.73 -6.52
N GLY A 186 -18.80 -6.72 -7.76
CA GLY A 186 -18.27 -5.89 -8.85
C GLY A 186 -18.35 -4.39 -8.55
N VAL A 187 -19.50 -3.90 -8.06
CA VAL A 187 -19.64 -2.49 -7.63
C VAL A 187 -18.59 -2.15 -6.57
N ILE A 188 -18.50 -2.96 -5.50
CA ILE A 188 -17.54 -2.74 -4.40
C ILE A 188 -16.10 -2.76 -4.92
N GLY A 189 -15.78 -3.68 -5.83
CA GLY A 189 -14.43 -3.78 -6.34
C GLY A 189 -14.04 -2.64 -7.25
N ILE A 190 -14.94 -2.21 -8.11
CA ILE A 190 -14.70 -1.10 -9.01
C ILE A 190 -14.56 0.20 -8.23
N THR A 191 -15.40 0.44 -7.21
CA THR A 191 -15.24 1.63 -6.35
C THR A 191 -13.92 1.59 -5.58
N LEU A 192 -13.57 0.45 -4.96
CA LEU A 192 -12.32 0.31 -4.19
C LEU A 192 -11.09 0.55 -5.08
N ILE A 193 -11.06 -0.02 -6.27
CA ILE A 193 -9.94 0.15 -7.21
C ILE A 193 -9.91 1.56 -7.78
N ALA A 194 -11.08 2.18 -8.02
CA ALA A 194 -11.15 3.56 -8.46
C ALA A 194 -10.59 4.51 -7.39
N VAL A 195 -10.94 4.30 -6.11
CA VAL A 195 -10.41 5.09 -4.99
C VAL A 195 -8.91 4.91 -4.85
N LEU A 196 -8.42 3.67 -4.78
CA LEU A 196 -6.98 3.40 -4.66
C LEU A 196 -6.20 3.89 -5.86
N SER A 197 -6.70 3.68 -7.08
CA SER A 197 -6.02 4.13 -8.29
C SER A 197 -6.07 5.65 -8.45
N GLY A 198 -7.15 6.31 -8.04
CA GLY A 198 -7.31 7.77 -8.12
C GLY A 198 -6.40 8.49 -7.12
N SER A 199 -6.35 7.99 -5.88
CA SER A 199 -5.45 8.50 -4.85
C SER A 199 -3.97 8.27 -5.20
N ALA A 200 -3.61 7.09 -5.70
CA ALA A 200 -2.26 6.81 -6.20
C ALA A 200 -1.87 7.73 -7.37
N ALA A 201 -2.80 7.99 -8.30
CA ALA A 201 -2.55 8.85 -9.45
C ALA A 201 -2.33 10.31 -9.02
N ALA A 202 -3.19 10.86 -8.18
CA ALA A 202 -3.01 12.20 -7.62
C ALA A 202 -1.72 12.29 -6.79
N GLY A 203 -1.42 11.27 -5.99
CA GLY A 203 -0.18 11.16 -5.23
C GLY A 203 1.06 11.25 -6.12
N ALA A 204 1.13 10.44 -7.18
CA ALA A 204 2.25 10.46 -8.11
C ALA A 204 2.39 11.79 -8.88
N ILE A 205 1.28 12.41 -9.25
CA ILE A 205 1.27 13.73 -9.90
C ILE A 205 1.84 14.78 -8.95
N CYS A 206 1.32 14.87 -7.72
CA CYS A 206 1.79 15.82 -6.72
C CYS A 206 3.24 15.55 -6.31
N ASP A 207 3.65 14.29 -6.11
CA ASP A 207 5.04 13.93 -5.80
C ASP A 207 5.99 14.39 -6.91
N SER A 208 5.59 14.16 -8.18
CA SER A 208 6.40 14.59 -9.32
C SER A 208 6.52 16.13 -9.41
N TYR A 209 5.47 16.85 -9.05
CA TYR A 209 5.48 18.32 -8.97
C TYR A 209 6.35 18.83 -7.82
N GLU A 210 6.25 18.22 -6.64
CA GLU A 210 7.09 18.51 -5.49
C GLU A 210 8.57 18.20 -5.77
N LEU A 211 8.88 17.11 -6.46
CA LEU A 211 10.25 16.79 -6.86
C LEU A 211 10.87 17.86 -7.76
N ILE A 212 10.08 18.44 -8.68
CA ILE A 212 10.54 19.53 -9.55
C ILE A 212 10.78 20.82 -8.74
N THR A 213 9.85 21.18 -7.84
CA THR A 213 9.96 22.41 -7.02
C THR A 213 11.03 22.29 -5.93
N ILE A 214 11.14 21.14 -5.25
CA ILE A 214 12.17 20.85 -4.24
C ILE A 214 13.56 20.83 -4.88
N ARG A 215 13.71 20.37 -6.13
CA ARG A 215 14.99 20.41 -6.85
C ARG A 215 15.53 21.84 -6.99
N GLN A 216 14.64 22.82 -7.15
CA GLN A 216 15.01 24.23 -7.20
C GLN A 216 15.42 24.76 -5.81
N ARG A 217 14.67 24.40 -4.75
CA ARG A 217 15.00 24.79 -3.35
C ARG A 217 16.27 24.11 -2.82
N ARG A 218 16.58 22.88 -3.26
CA ARG A 218 17.73 22.08 -2.79
C ARG A 218 19.10 22.66 -3.11
N ARG A 219 19.23 23.50 -4.14
CA ARG A 219 20.51 24.17 -4.45
C ARG A 219 21.02 25.04 -3.30
N TRP A 220 20.15 25.46 -2.38
CA TRP A 220 20.48 26.35 -1.28
C TRP A 220 20.94 25.62 0.00
N ARG A 221 20.65 24.31 0.16
CA ARG A 221 20.74 23.59 1.46
C ARG A 221 22.05 22.85 1.75
N GLU A 222 22.95 22.66 0.78
CA GLU A 222 24.21 21.93 1.04
C GLU A 222 25.13 22.71 2.00
N CYS A 223 25.06 24.05 2.02
CA CYS A 223 25.73 24.88 3.03
C CYS A 223 25.08 24.78 4.42
N ASP A 224 23.78 24.51 4.50
CA ASP A 224 23.01 24.55 5.75
C ASP A 224 23.27 23.32 6.65
N VAL A 225 23.62 22.16 6.07
CA VAL A 225 23.90 20.93 6.86
C VAL A 225 25.18 21.07 7.66
N ALA A 226 26.24 21.61 7.04
CA ALA A 226 27.52 21.80 7.71
C ALA A 226 27.41 22.84 8.84
N SER A 227 26.64 23.91 8.63
CA SER A 227 26.36 24.89 9.69
C SER A 227 25.51 24.31 10.81
N ALA A 228 24.51 23.48 10.49
CA ALA A 228 23.66 22.82 11.49
C ALA A 228 24.42 21.79 12.34
N GLN A 229 25.35 21.06 11.72
CA GLN A 229 26.29 20.19 12.43
C GLN A 229 27.17 20.99 13.39
N ALA A 230 27.78 22.08 12.90
CA ALA A 230 28.61 22.94 13.74
C ALA A 230 27.84 23.59 14.90
N SER A 231 26.57 23.95 14.73
CA SER A 231 25.75 24.47 15.84
C SER A 231 25.37 23.40 16.85
N PHE A 232 25.09 22.17 16.40
CA PHE A 232 24.81 21.05 17.30
C PHE A 232 26.03 20.66 18.13
N ASP A 233 27.20 20.57 17.50
CA ASP A 233 28.45 20.24 18.19
C ASP A 233 28.79 21.28 19.27
N ARG A 234 28.52 22.57 19.00
CA ARG A 234 28.65 23.66 19.99
C ARG A 234 27.67 23.50 21.15
N ALA A 235 26.40 23.22 20.88
CA ALA A 235 25.41 23.01 21.92
C ALA A 235 25.77 21.81 22.84
N CYS A 236 26.32 20.74 22.26
CA CYS A 236 26.83 19.61 23.03
C CYS A 236 28.08 19.97 23.85
N SER A 237 29.00 20.77 23.32
CA SER A 237 30.17 21.21 24.11
C SER A 237 29.76 22.08 25.29
N ASP A 238 28.81 22.99 25.09
CA ASP A 238 28.31 23.87 26.14
C ASP A 238 27.56 23.05 27.23
N LEU A 239 26.76 22.08 26.82
CA LEU A 239 26.07 21.16 27.75
C LEU A 239 27.07 20.34 28.58
N HIS A 240 28.10 19.76 27.95
CA HIS A 240 29.13 19.03 28.69
C HIS A 240 29.91 19.95 29.64
N GLN A 241 30.18 21.19 29.24
CA GLN A 241 30.84 22.17 30.09
C GLN A 241 29.99 22.54 31.31
N SER A 242 28.69 22.80 31.13
CA SER A 242 27.77 23.11 32.24
C SER A 242 27.56 21.90 33.16
N GLN A 243 27.52 20.67 32.63
CA GLN A 243 27.48 19.45 33.43
C GLN A 243 28.76 19.24 34.26
N ALA A 244 29.94 19.47 33.66
CA ALA A 244 31.22 19.36 34.37
C ALA A 244 31.33 20.41 35.49
N THR A 245 30.87 21.63 35.23
CA THR A 245 30.85 22.72 36.23
C THR A 245 29.89 22.40 37.38
N ALA A 246 28.70 21.87 37.08
CA ALA A 246 27.74 21.43 38.09
C ALA A 246 28.27 20.26 38.94
N ALA A 247 28.98 19.31 38.33
CA ALA A 247 29.60 18.19 39.04
C ALA A 247 30.71 18.65 40.00
N GLN A 248 31.57 19.58 39.56
CA GLN A 248 32.61 20.18 40.41
C GLN A 248 31.99 20.90 41.61
N LEU A 249 30.93 21.69 41.40
CA LEU A 249 30.25 22.41 42.47
C LEU A 249 29.55 21.46 43.46
N ALA A 250 28.98 20.35 42.98
CA ALA A 250 28.38 19.32 43.81
C ALA A 250 29.42 18.59 44.68
N ASP A 251 30.60 18.27 44.13
CA ASP A 251 31.70 17.65 44.86
C ASP A 251 32.28 18.57 45.93
N GLU A 252 32.42 19.88 45.64
CA GLU A 252 32.83 20.88 46.64
C GLU A 252 31.84 20.97 47.81
N LEU A 253 30.54 20.84 47.53
CA LEU A 253 29.48 20.82 48.54
C LEU A 253 29.49 19.53 49.38
N ALA A 254 29.87 18.39 48.79
CA ALA A 254 29.97 17.10 49.46
C ALA A 254 31.21 16.98 50.37
N GLN A 255 32.34 17.58 49.96
CA GLN A 255 33.59 17.56 50.74
C GLN A 255 33.61 18.55 51.92
N GLY A 256 32.65 19.49 51.99
CA GLY A 256 32.55 20.47 53.07
C GLY A 256 31.88 19.95 54.36
N ALA A 257 32.68 19.42 55.30
CA ALA A 257 32.19 19.04 56.64
C ALA A 257 31.80 20.27 57.53
N PRO A 258 30.77 20.17 58.40
CA PRO A 258 30.16 21.33 59.05
C PRO A 258 30.86 21.72 60.36
N ARG A 259 31.38 22.94 60.49
CA ARG A 259 31.86 23.48 61.79
C ARG A 259 31.62 24.99 62.04
N SER A 260 31.03 25.79 61.13
CA SER A 260 30.81 27.23 61.41
C SER A 260 29.54 27.83 60.77
N ALA A 261 28.90 28.75 61.51
CA ALA A 261 27.66 29.44 61.09
C ALA A 261 27.85 30.34 59.86
N TRP A 262 29.04 30.93 59.65
CA TRP A 262 29.38 31.70 58.44
C TRP A 262 29.44 30.83 57.17
N ARG A 263 29.82 29.55 57.27
CA ARG A 263 29.82 28.62 56.13
C ARG A 263 28.42 28.15 55.74
N PHE A 264 27.42 28.27 56.61
CA PHE A 264 26.02 27.95 56.27
C PHE A 264 25.44 28.92 55.23
N TRP A 265 25.77 30.22 55.35
CA TRP A 265 25.31 31.23 54.38
C TRP A 265 25.99 31.06 53.01
N SER A 266 27.28 30.71 53.00
CA SER A 266 28.02 30.39 51.77
C SER A 266 27.52 29.10 51.08
N ARG A 267 27.13 28.08 51.86
CA ARG A 267 26.49 26.86 51.33
C ARG A 267 25.16 27.18 50.65
N SER A 268 24.33 28.01 51.29
CA SER A 268 23.05 28.43 50.70
C SER A 268 23.19 29.21 49.38
N ALA A 269 24.28 29.98 49.21
CA ALA A 269 24.58 30.65 47.95
C ALA A 269 24.99 29.65 46.85
N LYS A 270 25.88 28.70 47.17
CA LYS A 270 26.31 27.63 46.25
C LYS A 270 25.17 26.68 45.87
N ASP A 271 24.26 26.39 46.80
CA ASP A 271 23.06 25.58 46.51
C ASP A 271 22.12 26.27 45.51
N ARG A 272 22.02 27.61 45.54
CA ARG A 272 21.25 28.39 44.54
C ARG A 272 21.93 28.41 43.18
N GLU A 273 23.26 28.52 43.16
CA GLU A 273 24.05 28.47 41.93
C GLU A 273 23.95 27.09 41.26
N LEU A 274 24.00 26.01 42.06
CA LEU A 274 23.77 24.65 41.58
C LEU A 274 22.35 24.48 41.01
N ALA A 275 21.33 25.00 41.72
CA ALA A 275 19.96 24.97 41.22
C ALA A 275 19.79 25.76 39.90
N ALA A 276 20.49 26.89 39.74
CA ALA A 276 20.48 27.66 38.49
C ALA A 276 21.21 26.93 37.35
N LEU A 277 22.33 26.25 37.64
CA LEU A 277 23.02 25.41 36.65
C LEU A 277 22.18 24.21 36.24
N GLN A 278 21.40 23.62 37.15
CA GLN A 278 20.49 22.52 36.82
C GLN A 278 19.38 22.98 35.87
N THR A 279 18.80 24.17 36.06
CA THR A 279 17.80 24.69 35.13
C THR A 279 18.41 25.05 33.77
N GLU A 280 19.64 25.55 33.75
CA GLU A 280 20.41 25.78 32.52
C GLU A 280 20.67 24.47 31.76
N ILE A 281 21.11 23.40 32.44
CA ILE A 281 21.34 22.08 31.84
C ILE A 281 20.06 21.53 31.22
N ILE A 282 18.92 21.64 31.91
CA ILE A 282 17.61 21.21 31.38
C ILE A 282 17.26 22.00 30.11
N GLY A 283 17.54 23.31 30.08
CA GLY A 283 17.33 24.15 28.89
C GLY A 283 18.23 23.77 27.72
N LEU A 284 19.52 23.56 28.00
CA LEU A 284 20.51 23.12 27.00
C LEU A 284 20.20 21.73 26.44
N GLU A 285 19.69 20.82 27.27
CA GLU A 285 19.26 19.49 26.85
C GLU A 285 18.05 19.56 25.90
N ALA A 286 17.06 20.41 26.21
CA ALA A 286 15.91 20.65 25.32
C ALA A 286 16.34 21.28 23.97
N MET A 287 17.31 22.20 23.99
CA MET A 287 17.87 22.79 22.78
C MET A 287 18.69 21.79 21.96
N ALA A 288 19.52 20.96 22.61
CA ALA A 288 20.31 19.94 21.94
C ALA A 288 19.43 18.87 21.28
N THR A 289 18.34 18.46 21.94
CA THR A 289 17.39 17.48 21.38
C THR A 289 16.66 18.02 20.16
N THR A 290 16.23 19.28 20.17
CA THR A 290 15.60 19.93 18.99
C THR A 290 16.58 20.10 17.83
N MET A 291 17.81 20.57 18.11
CA MET A 291 18.86 20.66 17.09
C MET A 291 19.23 19.29 16.50
N ARG A 292 19.23 18.24 17.33
CA ARG A 292 19.45 16.87 16.87
C ARG A 292 18.38 16.42 15.89
N SER A 293 17.10 16.63 16.21
CA SER A 293 16.01 16.24 15.30
C SER A 293 16.11 16.97 13.96
N ASP A 294 16.47 18.25 13.97
CA ASP A 294 16.65 19.04 12.75
C ASP A 294 17.84 18.52 11.93
N LEU A 295 18.96 18.22 12.58
CA LEU A 295 20.16 17.67 11.95
C LEU A 295 19.88 16.28 11.35
N GLU A 296 19.17 15.40 12.07
CA GLU A 296 18.76 14.10 11.57
C GLU A 296 17.86 14.23 10.32
N MET A 297 16.92 15.18 10.33
CA MET A 297 16.08 15.49 9.17
C MET A 297 16.92 15.97 7.98
N LEU A 298 17.82 16.92 8.19
CA LEU A 298 18.73 17.44 7.16
C LEU A 298 19.62 16.33 6.56
N GLN A 299 20.22 15.49 7.40
CA GLN A 299 21.03 14.35 6.95
C GLN A 299 20.20 13.32 6.17
N ALA A 300 18.97 13.03 6.62
CA ALA A 300 18.07 12.13 5.89
C ALA A 300 17.75 12.68 4.48
N HIS A 301 17.54 13.98 4.36
CA HIS A 301 17.36 14.64 3.06
C HIS A 301 18.60 14.55 2.17
N GLU A 302 19.79 14.72 2.74
CA GLU A 302 21.05 14.62 2.00
C GLU A 302 21.29 13.19 1.49
N ARG A 303 21.06 12.17 2.33
CA ARG A 303 21.14 10.75 1.92
C ARG A 303 20.21 10.46 0.75
N ARG A 304 18.96 10.98 0.78
CA ARG A 304 18.02 10.87 -0.34
C ARG A 304 18.54 11.60 -1.59
N ALA A 305 19.18 12.76 -1.45
CA ALA A 305 19.77 13.50 -2.57
C ALA A 305 20.96 12.75 -3.21
N ARG A 306 21.84 12.17 -2.39
CA ARG A 306 22.95 11.33 -2.86
C ARG A 306 22.42 10.06 -3.56
N TYR A 307 21.39 9.42 -3.01
CA TYR A 307 20.74 8.27 -3.65
C TYR A 307 20.21 8.62 -5.05
N GLN A 308 19.58 9.80 -5.22
CA GLN A 308 19.11 10.29 -6.53
C GLN A 308 20.23 10.56 -7.54
N ARG A 309 21.48 10.76 -7.12
CA ARG A 309 22.63 10.88 -8.03
C ARG A 309 23.12 9.53 -8.56
N THR A 310 22.83 8.43 -7.87
CA THR A 310 23.20 7.07 -8.32
C THR A 310 22.42 6.65 -9.56
N ALA A 311 22.98 5.77 -10.39
CA ALA A 311 22.28 5.27 -11.59
C ALA A 311 20.95 4.59 -11.24
N LEU A 312 20.92 3.79 -10.17
CA LEU A 312 19.68 3.16 -9.68
C LEU A 312 18.66 4.20 -9.20
N GLY A 313 19.10 5.22 -8.46
CA GLY A 313 18.22 6.30 -8.03
C GLY A 313 17.68 7.14 -9.20
N LYS A 314 18.50 7.38 -10.24
CA LYS A 314 18.05 8.02 -11.48
C LYS A 314 17.00 7.18 -12.21
N LEU A 315 17.20 5.87 -12.31
CA LEU A 315 16.21 4.97 -12.92
C LEU A 315 14.88 4.98 -12.17
N VAL A 316 14.90 4.95 -10.83
CA VAL A 316 13.69 5.03 -9.98
C VAL A 316 13.01 6.40 -10.12
N LEU A 317 13.77 7.48 -10.27
CA LEU A 317 13.21 8.81 -10.49
C LEU A 317 12.54 8.93 -11.86
N VAL A 318 13.20 8.42 -12.90
CA VAL A 318 12.66 8.41 -14.28
C VAL A 318 11.38 7.57 -14.33
N SER A 319 11.36 6.39 -13.71
CA SER A 319 10.15 5.56 -13.68
C SER A 319 8.99 6.26 -12.95
N GLY A 320 9.27 6.99 -11.87
CA GLY A 320 8.29 7.84 -11.19
C GLY A 320 7.72 8.94 -12.10
N HIS A 321 8.56 9.63 -12.88
CA HIS A 321 8.09 10.65 -13.82
C HIS A 321 7.25 10.07 -14.96
N VAL A 322 7.68 8.97 -15.56
CA VAL A 322 6.90 8.28 -16.60
C VAL A 322 5.55 7.84 -16.04
N PHE A 323 5.52 7.34 -14.81
CA PHE A 323 4.28 6.96 -14.12
C PHE A 323 3.36 8.17 -13.88
N SER A 324 3.90 9.30 -13.43
CA SER A 324 3.13 10.55 -13.26
C SER A 324 2.51 11.03 -14.60
N VAL A 325 3.28 11.05 -15.69
CA VAL A 325 2.77 11.42 -17.02
C VAL A 325 1.62 10.50 -17.45
N TYR A 326 1.75 9.19 -17.22
CA TYR A 326 0.68 8.24 -17.45
C TYR A 326 -0.56 8.53 -16.58
N CYS A 327 -0.38 8.90 -15.32
CA CYS A 327 -1.48 9.29 -14.42
C CYS A 327 -2.22 10.54 -14.92
N VAL A 328 -1.50 11.57 -15.40
CA VAL A 328 -2.12 12.76 -16.01
C VAL A 328 -2.94 12.39 -17.25
N PHE A 329 -2.36 11.60 -18.15
CA PHE A 329 -3.07 11.12 -19.35
C PHE A 329 -4.33 10.35 -18.97
N ARG A 330 -4.26 9.49 -17.95
CA ARG A 330 -5.41 8.70 -17.49
C ARG A 330 -6.49 9.56 -16.85
N VAL A 331 -6.14 10.56 -16.04
CA VAL A 331 -7.09 11.53 -15.50
C VAL A 331 -7.79 12.29 -16.62
N ALA A 332 -7.03 12.74 -17.63
CA ALA A 332 -7.61 13.39 -18.81
C ALA A 332 -8.56 12.45 -19.56
N GLN A 333 -8.19 11.18 -19.76
CA GLN A 333 -9.04 10.19 -20.40
C GLN A 333 -10.35 9.97 -19.63
N CYS A 334 -10.30 9.78 -18.30
CA CYS A 334 -11.50 9.63 -17.48
C CYS A 334 -12.39 10.89 -17.53
N MET A 335 -11.78 12.08 -17.52
CA MET A 335 -12.51 13.34 -17.64
C MET A 335 -13.22 13.46 -19.00
N LEU A 336 -12.54 13.11 -20.10
CA LEU A 336 -13.12 13.14 -21.44
C LEU A 336 -14.28 12.13 -21.60
N ASN A 337 -14.10 10.91 -21.07
CA ASN A 337 -15.15 9.88 -21.10
C ASN A 337 -16.42 10.33 -20.38
N LEU A 338 -16.28 10.96 -19.22
CA LEU A 338 -17.41 11.39 -18.39
C LEU A 338 -18.10 12.64 -18.94
N VAL A 339 -17.34 13.62 -19.44
CA VAL A 339 -17.86 14.94 -19.85
C VAL A 339 -18.29 14.99 -21.32
N PHE A 340 -17.49 14.45 -22.24
CA PHE A 340 -17.71 14.62 -23.68
C PHE A 340 -18.40 13.43 -24.34
N PHE A 341 -17.95 12.20 -24.05
CA PHE A 341 -18.46 11.00 -24.72
C PHE A 341 -19.68 10.40 -24.01
N GLY A 342 -19.84 10.69 -22.71
CA GLY A 342 -21.04 10.46 -21.93
C GLY A 342 -21.66 9.08 -22.11
N TYR A 343 -20.90 7.99 -22.25
CA TYR A 343 -21.36 6.59 -22.41
C TYR A 343 -22.62 6.35 -23.28
N ARG A 344 -22.95 7.28 -24.20
CA ARG A 344 -24.28 7.44 -24.81
C ARG A 344 -24.43 6.73 -26.16
N GLY A 345 -23.38 6.10 -26.65
CA GLY A 345 -23.41 5.28 -27.86
C GLY A 345 -22.29 4.24 -27.82
N THR A 346 -22.45 3.20 -28.62
CA THR A 346 -21.44 2.17 -28.93
C THR A 346 -20.28 2.83 -29.68
N SER A 347 -19.49 3.66 -29.00
CA SER A 347 -18.34 4.34 -29.59
C SER A 347 -17.10 3.48 -29.40
N PRO A 348 -16.26 3.34 -30.44
CA PRO A 348 -15.06 2.51 -30.41
C PRO A 348 -14.15 2.99 -29.29
N ASP A 349 -13.57 2.04 -28.56
CA ASP A 349 -12.72 2.30 -27.42
C ASP A 349 -11.76 3.45 -27.72
N PHE A 350 -11.77 4.50 -26.89
CA PHE A 350 -10.85 5.64 -27.01
C PHE A 350 -9.39 5.15 -27.14
N VAL A 351 -9.07 4.02 -26.50
CA VAL A 351 -7.81 3.29 -26.62
C VAL A 351 -7.57 2.78 -28.05
N SER A 352 -8.57 2.20 -28.72
CA SER A 352 -8.50 1.75 -30.11
C SER A 352 -8.30 2.93 -31.08
N THR A 353 -9.00 4.05 -30.83
CA THR A 353 -8.88 5.26 -31.66
C THR A 353 -7.51 5.95 -31.48
N CYS A 354 -7.01 6.02 -30.24
CA CYS A 354 -5.70 6.59 -29.91
C CYS A 354 -4.55 5.69 -30.40
N LEU A 355 -4.71 4.36 -30.30
CA LEU A 355 -3.78 3.38 -30.87
C LEU A 355 -3.78 3.45 -32.41
N ALA A 356 -4.94 3.57 -33.05
CA ALA A 356 -5.05 3.77 -34.49
C ALA A 356 -4.38 5.08 -34.95
N HIS A 357 -4.48 6.16 -34.16
CA HIS A 357 -3.81 7.43 -34.45
C HIS A 357 -2.28 7.34 -34.25
N ALA A 358 -1.82 6.68 -33.19
CA ALA A 358 -0.40 6.44 -32.94
C ALA A 358 0.24 5.54 -34.02
N MET A 359 -0.47 4.50 -34.48
CA MET A 359 0.03 3.64 -35.56
C MET A 359 0.06 4.37 -36.92
N ARG A 360 -0.91 5.25 -37.20
CA ARG A 360 -0.86 6.14 -38.38
C ARG A 360 0.33 7.10 -38.35
N MET A 361 0.71 7.59 -37.16
CA MET A 361 1.89 8.43 -36.97
C MET A 361 3.22 7.68 -37.17
N LEU A 362 3.25 6.35 -37.00
CA LEU A 362 4.46 5.54 -37.20
C LEU A 362 4.63 5.00 -38.63
N GLY A 363 3.65 5.19 -39.53
CA GLY A 363 3.81 4.89 -40.97
C GLY A 363 4.02 3.41 -41.32
N VAL A 364 3.54 2.49 -40.48
CA VAL A 364 3.73 1.05 -40.67
C VAL A 364 2.42 0.40 -41.13
N ASP A 365 2.35 -0.04 -42.39
CA ASP A 365 1.23 -0.76 -43.01
C ASP A 365 1.16 -2.24 -42.56
N ILE A 366 1.01 -2.47 -41.26
CA ILE A 366 0.69 -3.80 -40.72
C ILE A 366 -0.83 -3.96 -40.70
N ASP A 367 -1.35 -5.11 -41.14
CA ASP A 367 -2.78 -5.46 -41.13
C ASP A 367 -3.47 -5.13 -39.79
N VAL A 368 -4.10 -3.96 -39.75
CA VAL A 368 -4.67 -3.34 -38.54
C VAL A 368 -5.76 -4.24 -37.95
N ALA A 369 -6.49 -4.98 -38.78
CA ALA A 369 -7.56 -5.86 -38.36
C ALA A 369 -7.07 -7.11 -37.59
N LEU A 370 -5.86 -7.60 -37.88
CA LEU A 370 -5.32 -8.81 -37.25
C LEU A 370 -4.50 -8.51 -35.99
N TRP A 371 -3.79 -7.37 -35.98
CA TRP A 371 -2.87 -7.02 -34.89
C TRP A 371 -3.49 -6.13 -33.82
N ALA A 372 -4.41 -5.22 -34.17
CA ALA A 372 -5.02 -4.31 -33.20
C ALA A 372 -5.74 -5.04 -32.04
N PRO A 373 -6.50 -6.14 -32.26
CA PRO A 373 -7.15 -6.87 -31.15
C PRO A 373 -6.17 -7.64 -30.24
N ARG A 374 -4.98 -8.01 -30.75
CA ARG A 374 -3.95 -8.71 -29.97
C ARG A 374 -3.11 -7.74 -29.16
N ILE A 375 -2.73 -6.61 -29.78
CA ILE A 375 -2.00 -5.52 -29.13
C ILE A 375 -2.90 -4.86 -28.07
N GLY A 376 -4.17 -4.64 -28.37
CA GLY A 376 -5.15 -4.12 -27.39
C GLY A 376 -5.29 -5.04 -26.18
N PHE A 377 -5.39 -6.36 -26.38
CA PHE A 377 -5.44 -7.33 -25.28
C PHE A 377 -4.15 -7.35 -24.45
N LEU A 378 -2.99 -7.37 -25.10
CA LEU A 378 -1.69 -7.35 -24.41
C LEU A 378 -1.48 -6.04 -23.64
N PHE A 379 -1.91 -4.91 -24.22
CA PHE A 379 -1.83 -3.59 -23.61
C PHE A 379 -2.77 -3.47 -22.42
N VAL A 380 -4.01 -3.95 -22.52
CA VAL A 380 -4.96 -3.99 -21.39
C VAL A 380 -4.44 -4.92 -20.29
N GLY A 381 -3.91 -6.09 -20.64
CA GLY A 381 -3.25 -7.00 -19.69
C GLY A 381 -2.04 -6.36 -19.00
N ALA A 382 -1.17 -5.68 -19.75
CA ALA A 382 -0.03 -4.95 -19.21
C ALA A 382 -0.46 -3.79 -18.30
N LEU A 383 -1.54 -3.07 -18.66
CA LEU A 383 -2.14 -2.03 -17.83
C LEU A 383 -2.68 -2.61 -16.51
N ILE A 384 -3.31 -3.79 -16.54
CA ILE A 384 -3.77 -4.49 -15.34
C ILE A 384 -2.57 -4.92 -14.47
N VAL A 385 -1.50 -5.48 -15.05
CA VAL A 385 -0.31 -5.89 -14.28
C VAL A 385 0.43 -4.68 -13.68
N MET A 386 0.56 -3.60 -14.42
CA MET A 386 1.18 -2.35 -13.95
C MET A 386 0.36 -1.73 -12.82
N ARG A 387 -0.98 -1.65 -12.98
CA ARG A 387 -1.90 -1.18 -11.94
C ARG A 387 -1.83 -2.05 -10.69
N MET A 388 -1.67 -3.36 -10.82
CA MET A 388 -1.59 -4.28 -9.70
C MET A 388 -0.37 -3.98 -8.80
N ARG A 389 0.80 -3.75 -9.38
CA ARG A 389 2.03 -3.42 -8.62
C ARG A 389 1.89 -2.12 -7.84
N VAL A 390 1.31 -1.10 -8.46
CA VAL A 390 1.07 0.19 -7.81
C VAL A 390 0.04 0.06 -6.69
N LEU A 391 -1.06 -0.67 -6.93
CA LEU A 391 -2.09 -0.91 -5.93
C LEU A 391 -1.56 -1.66 -4.72
N LEU A 392 -0.80 -2.74 -4.92
CA LEU A 392 -0.13 -3.45 -3.84
C LEU A 392 0.83 -2.54 -3.06
N GLY A 393 1.60 -1.69 -3.76
CA GLY A 393 2.47 -0.70 -3.12
C GLY A 393 1.70 0.32 -2.27
N THR A 394 0.58 0.86 -2.78
CA THR A 394 -0.27 1.81 -2.04
C THR A 394 -0.98 1.16 -0.86
N LEU A 395 -1.41 -0.10 -1.00
CA LEU A 395 -2.00 -0.87 0.10
C LEU A 395 -0.96 -1.06 1.18
N SER A 396 0.25 -1.53 0.86
CA SER A 396 1.33 -1.68 1.84
C SER A 396 1.68 -0.36 2.54
N ALA A 397 1.58 0.78 1.84
CA ALA A 397 1.78 2.10 2.44
C ALA A 397 0.61 2.53 3.35
N LEU A 398 -0.65 2.31 2.95
CA LEU A 398 -1.83 2.59 3.75
C LEU A 398 -1.85 1.73 5.02
N ILE A 399 -1.56 0.45 4.84
CA ILE A 399 -1.31 -0.54 5.87
C ILE A 399 -0.27 -0.03 6.88
N ARG A 400 0.84 0.53 6.40
CA ARG A 400 1.91 1.10 7.24
C ARG A 400 1.48 2.35 7.98
N SER A 401 0.63 3.19 7.39
CA SER A 401 0.10 4.38 8.08
C SER A 401 -0.93 4.04 9.17
N VAL A 402 -1.62 2.90 9.05
CA VAL A 402 -2.69 2.47 9.96
C VAL A 402 -2.21 1.41 10.98
N SER A 403 -0.99 0.88 10.84
CA SER A 403 -0.48 -0.26 11.63
C SER A 403 -0.12 0.05 13.08
N THR A 404 -0.28 1.28 13.57
CA THR A 404 0.05 1.63 14.96
C THR A 404 -0.89 0.97 16.00
N GLY A 405 -1.90 0.20 15.57
CA GLY A 405 -2.77 -0.56 16.50
C GLY A 405 -3.41 -1.85 15.97
N ILE A 406 -3.08 -2.31 14.75
CA ILE A 406 -3.74 -3.48 14.09
C ILE A 406 -2.79 -4.67 13.99
N SER A 407 -3.31 -5.89 14.20
CA SER A 407 -2.49 -7.12 14.12
C SER A 407 -2.03 -7.42 12.69
N ALA A 408 -0.80 -7.91 12.55
CA ALA A 408 -0.21 -8.34 11.26
C ALA A 408 -1.10 -9.35 10.49
N GLN A 409 -1.85 -10.19 11.20
CA GLN A 409 -2.75 -11.19 10.61
C GLN A 409 -3.99 -10.57 9.96
N LEU A 410 -4.55 -9.50 10.55
CA LEU A 410 -5.67 -8.75 9.96
C LEU A 410 -5.24 -8.07 8.66
N LEU A 411 -3.99 -7.60 8.64
CA LEU A 411 -3.37 -6.96 7.48
C LEU A 411 -3.22 -7.90 6.29
N VAL A 412 -2.80 -9.14 6.57
CA VAL A 412 -2.69 -10.20 5.56
C VAL A 412 -4.08 -10.55 4.99
N LEU A 413 -5.11 -10.66 5.83
CA LEU A 413 -6.49 -10.88 5.37
C LEU A 413 -7.02 -9.72 4.55
N PHE A 414 -6.76 -8.48 4.95
CA PHE A 414 -7.15 -7.30 4.18
C PHE A 414 -6.45 -7.27 2.81
N THR A 415 -5.18 -7.64 2.76
CA THR A 415 -4.43 -7.77 1.51
C THR A 415 -5.03 -8.86 0.61
N ALA A 416 -5.42 -10.01 1.18
CA ALA A 416 -6.15 -11.06 0.45
C ALA A 416 -7.49 -10.55 -0.10
N GLN A 417 -8.24 -9.78 0.71
CA GLN A 417 -9.54 -9.24 0.33
C GLN A 417 -9.41 -8.30 -0.87
N VAL A 418 -8.45 -7.37 -0.81
CA VAL A 418 -8.23 -6.45 -1.92
C VAL A 418 -7.72 -7.18 -3.17
N LEU A 419 -6.86 -8.19 -3.03
CA LEU A 419 -6.40 -9.02 -4.14
C LEU A 419 -7.55 -9.70 -4.88
N CYS A 420 -8.45 -10.40 -4.17
CA CYS A 420 -9.59 -11.09 -4.79
C CYS A 420 -10.58 -10.12 -5.45
N ILE A 421 -10.86 -9.00 -4.78
CA ILE A 421 -11.71 -7.95 -5.33
C ILE A 421 -11.09 -7.36 -6.60
N TYR A 422 -9.76 -7.17 -6.59
CA TYR A 422 -9.01 -6.68 -7.73
C TYR A 422 -9.09 -7.63 -8.93
N THR A 423 -8.88 -8.92 -8.71
CA THR A 423 -8.89 -9.91 -9.78
C THR A 423 -10.27 -9.97 -10.45
N LEU A 424 -11.36 -9.95 -9.69
CA LEU A 424 -12.71 -9.86 -10.26
C LEU A 424 -12.92 -8.59 -11.09
N ALA A 425 -12.56 -7.42 -10.56
CA ALA A 425 -12.75 -6.17 -11.29
C ALA A 425 -11.88 -6.09 -12.56
N ALA A 426 -10.66 -6.63 -12.50
CA ALA A 426 -9.78 -6.71 -13.66
C ALA A 426 -10.32 -7.66 -14.74
N LEU A 427 -10.94 -8.78 -14.36
CA LEU A 427 -11.63 -9.68 -15.30
C LEU A 427 -12.84 -8.99 -15.95
N ILE A 428 -13.60 -8.21 -15.18
CA ILE A 428 -14.72 -7.41 -15.69
C ILE A 428 -14.23 -6.34 -16.68
N GLN A 429 -13.13 -5.65 -16.36
CA GLN A 429 -12.50 -4.66 -17.27
C GLN A 429 -11.94 -5.32 -18.54
N LEU A 430 -11.35 -6.52 -18.41
CA LEU A 430 -10.86 -7.28 -19.55
C LEU A 430 -12.00 -7.67 -20.50
N HIS A 431 -13.15 -8.11 -19.97
CA HIS A 431 -14.35 -8.38 -20.75
C HIS A 431 -14.78 -7.14 -21.57
N ALA A 432 -14.85 -5.97 -20.91
CA ALA A 432 -15.23 -4.72 -21.57
C ALA A 432 -14.32 -4.36 -22.75
N SER A 433 -13.01 -4.61 -22.62
CA SER A 433 -12.04 -4.31 -23.68
C SER A 433 -12.03 -5.33 -24.84
N VAL A 434 -12.46 -6.56 -24.58
CA VAL A 434 -12.46 -7.66 -25.58
C VAL A 434 -13.76 -7.68 -26.39
N GLY A 435 -14.90 -7.33 -25.77
CA GLY A 435 -16.21 -7.34 -26.43
C GLY A 435 -16.33 -6.38 -27.62
N ASN A 436 -15.61 -5.25 -27.59
CA ASN A 436 -15.62 -4.26 -28.66
C ASN A 436 -14.68 -4.59 -29.83
N ALA A 437 -13.80 -5.58 -29.69
CA ALA A 437 -12.69 -5.83 -30.60
C ALA A 437 -12.80 -7.13 -31.44
N ARG A 438 -13.80 -8.01 -31.20
CA ARG A 438 -13.81 -9.37 -31.81
C ARG A 438 -15.19 -9.86 -32.27
N ALA A 439 -15.18 -10.66 -33.34
CA ALA A 439 -16.29 -11.48 -33.83
C ALA A 439 -16.50 -12.81 -33.05
N HIS A 440 -15.60 -13.15 -32.12
CA HIS A 440 -15.70 -14.35 -31.26
C HIS A 440 -15.55 -13.97 -29.78
N PRO A 441 -16.66 -13.71 -29.07
CA PRO A 441 -16.64 -13.49 -27.63
C PRO A 441 -16.19 -14.76 -26.91
N SER A 442 -15.22 -14.65 -26.00
CA SER A 442 -14.85 -15.72 -25.08
C SER A 442 -16.08 -16.16 -24.27
N ALA A 443 -16.36 -17.47 -24.28
CA ALA A 443 -17.54 -18.04 -23.64
C ALA A 443 -17.48 -17.90 -22.11
N LEU A 444 -16.28 -17.85 -21.51
CA LEU A 444 -16.14 -17.63 -20.07
C LEU A 444 -16.45 -16.20 -19.67
N LEU A 445 -15.91 -15.20 -20.39
CA LEU A 445 -16.20 -13.79 -20.09
C LEU A 445 -17.66 -13.45 -20.42
N ALA A 446 -18.26 -14.07 -21.45
CA ALA A 446 -19.68 -13.92 -21.78
C ALA A 446 -20.62 -14.43 -20.66
N SER A 447 -20.14 -15.29 -19.75
CA SER A 447 -20.90 -15.71 -18.56
C SER A 447 -20.96 -14.63 -17.47
N LEU A 448 -20.12 -13.60 -17.56
CA LEU A 448 -20.19 -12.42 -16.70
C LEU A 448 -21.23 -11.46 -17.29
N PRO A 449 -22.17 -10.94 -16.50
CA PRO A 449 -23.24 -10.12 -17.08
C PRO A 449 -22.71 -8.78 -17.61
N GLU A 450 -23.40 -8.26 -18.61
CA GLU A 450 -23.01 -7.08 -19.40
C GLU A 450 -23.25 -5.78 -18.63
N PHE A 451 -22.41 -5.52 -17.63
CA PHE A 451 -22.50 -4.36 -16.74
C PHE A 451 -21.62 -3.18 -17.16
N GLN A 452 -21.08 -3.25 -18.38
CA GLN A 452 -19.98 -2.43 -18.88
C GLN A 452 -20.24 -0.92 -18.81
N ARG A 453 -21.45 -0.47 -19.15
CA ARG A 453 -21.78 0.96 -19.18
C ARG A 453 -21.79 1.56 -17.77
N VAL A 454 -22.47 0.89 -16.83
CA VAL A 454 -22.63 1.38 -15.46
C VAL A 454 -21.31 1.31 -14.71
N PHE A 455 -20.55 0.23 -14.91
CA PHE A 455 -19.26 0.05 -14.26
C PHE A 455 -18.15 0.94 -14.80
N GLY A 456 -18.14 1.23 -16.11
CA GLY A 456 -17.23 2.22 -16.68
C GLY A 456 -17.46 3.60 -16.07
N ALA A 457 -18.70 4.09 -16.11
CA ALA A 457 -19.05 5.41 -15.58
C ALA A 457 -18.79 5.51 -14.06
N LEU A 458 -19.10 4.46 -13.31
CA LEU A 458 -18.86 4.38 -11.88
C LEU A 458 -17.35 4.36 -11.56
N PHE A 459 -16.55 3.64 -12.35
CA PHE A 459 -15.09 3.66 -12.22
C PHE A 459 -14.53 5.07 -12.45
N ASP A 460 -14.84 5.67 -13.61
CA ASP A 460 -14.29 6.96 -14.01
C ASP A 460 -14.73 8.08 -13.04
N GLY A 461 -15.99 8.05 -12.59
CA GLY A 461 -16.51 9.01 -11.61
C GLY A 461 -15.83 8.92 -10.24
N VAL A 462 -15.74 7.71 -9.67
CA VAL A 462 -15.10 7.51 -8.36
C VAL A 462 -13.59 7.76 -8.42
N PHE A 463 -12.95 7.42 -9.54
CA PHE A 463 -11.52 7.65 -9.76
C PHE A 463 -11.20 9.14 -9.76
N LEU A 464 -11.97 9.94 -10.51
CA LEU A 464 -11.80 11.39 -10.55
C LEU A 464 -12.07 12.04 -9.19
N LEU A 465 -13.14 11.61 -8.50
CA LEU A 465 -13.45 12.11 -7.16
C LEU A 465 -12.33 11.81 -6.17
N ALA A 466 -11.79 10.60 -6.15
CA ALA A 466 -10.67 10.23 -5.28
C ALA A 466 -9.40 11.01 -5.62
N ALA A 467 -9.11 11.22 -6.91
CA ALA A 467 -7.97 12.02 -7.36
C ALA A 467 -8.12 13.49 -6.92
N LEU A 468 -9.30 14.08 -7.08
CA LEU A 468 -9.62 15.44 -6.65
C LEU A 468 -9.48 15.61 -5.13
N LEU A 469 -10.05 14.69 -4.34
CA LEU A 469 -9.94 14.74 -2.87
C LEU A 469 -8.49 14.64 -2.41
N THR A 470 -7.71 13.74 -3.02
CA THR A 470 -6.29 13.57 -2.67
C THR A 470 -5.47 14.79 -3.06
N GLY A 471 -5.72 15.36 -4.24
CA GLY A 471 -5.10 16.60 -4.71
C GLY A 471 -5.45 17.79 -3.81
N ALA A 472 -6.71 17.94 -3.44
CA ALA A 472 -7.18 19.01 -2.55
C ALA A 472 -6.56 18.89 -1.15
N TYR A 473 -6.52 17.68 -0.58
CA TYR A 473 -5.87 17.45 0.72
C TYR A 473 -4.40 17.88 0.71
N ARG A 474 -3.64 17.47 -0.31
CA ARG A 474 -2.23 17.86 -0.43
C ARG A 474 -2.04 19.35 -0.68
N TRP A 475 -2.95 19.96 -1.44
CA TRP A 475 -2.93 21.40 -1.66
C TRP A 475 -3.14 22.18 -0.35
N PHE A 476 -4.11 21.76 0.47
CA PHE A 476 -4.33 22.37 1.79
C PHE A 476 -3.15 22.15 2.74
N ALA A 477 -2.56 20.95 2.74
CA ALA A 477 -1.36 20.66 3.53
C ALA A 477 -0.19 21.56 3.10
N TRP A 478 0.02 21.71 1.79
CA TRP A 478 1.06 22.59 1.24
C TRP A 478 0.83 24.06 1.58
N GLN A 479 -0.43 24.52 1.60
CA GLN A 479 -0.75 25.88 2.05
C GLN A 479 -0.51 26.07 3.55
N ALA A 480 -0.81 25.08 4.38
CA ALA A 480 -0.52 25.13 5.81
C ALA A 480 0.99 25.25 6.07
N ASP A 481 1.80 24.49 5.33
CA ASP A 481 3.28 24.55 5.40
C ASP A 481 3.88 25.88 4.91
N LEU A 482 3.12 26.69 4.16
CA LEU A 482 3.54 28.04 3.74
C LEU A 482 3.13 29.11 4.76
N ALA A 483 2.16 28.81 5.62
CA ALA A 483 1.64 29.73 6.63
C ALA A 483 2.37 29.59 7.99
N SER A 484 3.01 28.44 8.24
CA SER A 484 3.98 28.23 9.32
C SER A 484 5.38 28.68 8.93
#